data_AF-A0A0P1ECY1-F1
#
_entry.id   AF-A0A0P1ECY1-F1
#
_cell.length_a   1.000
_cell.length_b   1.000
_cell.length_c   1.000
_cell.angle_alpha   90.00
_cell.angle_beta   90.00
_cell.angle_gamma   90.00
#
_symmetry.space_group_name_H-M   'P 1'
#
loop_
_entity.id
_entity.type
_entity.pdbx_description
1 polymer ?
#
loop_
_entity_poly.entity_id
_entity_poly.type
_entity_poly.pdbx_seq_one_letter_code
_entity_poly.pdbx_strand_id
1 'polypeptide(L)'
;MAKRYGGKFSPQDDASSPNHPPRGQFDVARVEPAGARANLLFLPAVALVFLSLNDGAVGLTIGLIAAGLLTAAAFLLREGLRAESAYNARRTARRPAFPRKIFSSLLTGLGVGLAAYRTEYLDAAAASEASLIAPILFGLMAGVLHSVSFGIDPMTDKGMEGIDTFQQDRVARVVEDAETHLSEMTDAIKRAGDRRIEARVERFQDTARDLFRTVEEDPRDLAGARKYLTVYLKGARDATVKFADVYARTRDAQALEDYSSLLDDLEQNFAARTRKLLLDDRSDLTVEIDVLRERLQREGVRLD
;
A
#
# COMPACT_ATOMS: atom_id res chain seq x y z
N MET A 1 -31.83 -33.98 -27.91
CA MET A 1 -31.66 -32.57 -28.29
C MET A 1 -32.29 -31.70 -27.22
N ALA A 2 -31.49 -31.08 -26.34
CA ALA A 2 -32.00 -30.24 -25.26
C ALA A 2 -31.79 -28.77 -25.62
N LYS A 3 -32.87 -28.04 -25.92
CA LYS A 3 -32.85 -26.56 -26.02
C LYS A 3 -32.98 -26.00 -24.61
N ARG A 4 -31.99 -25.21 -24.17
CA ARG A 4 -32.10 -24.41 -22.94
C ARG A 4 -32.97 -23.19 -23.21
N TYR A 5 -34.00 -22.99 -22.41
CA TYR A 5 -34.80 -21.77 -22.38
C TYR A 5 -34.10 -20.74 -21.48
N GLY A 6 -33.81 -19.54 -22.01
CA GLY A 6 -33.44 -18.35 -21.25
C GLY A 6 -34.67 -17.47 -21.06
N GLY A 7 -34.95 -17.05 -19.82
CA GLY A 7 -36.07 -16.17 -19.50
C GLY A 7 -35.74 -14.69 -19.77
N LYS A 8 -36.76 -13.81 -19.69
CA LYS A 8 -36.68 -12.37 -20.00
C LYS A 8 -35.71 -11.54 -19.15
N PHE A 9 -34.99 -12.17 -18.20
CA PHE A 9 -34.00 -11.54 -17.33
C PHE A 9 -32.67 -12.31 -17.30
N SER A 10 -32.46 -13.25 -18.21
CA SER A 10 -31.15 -13.87 -18.39
C SER A 10 -30.24 -12.88 -19.11
N PRO A 11 -28.99 -12.65 -18.64
CA PRO A 11 -28.01 -11.85 -19.37
C PRO A 11 -27.89 -12.42 -20.79
N GLN A 12 -28.17 -11.59 -21.79
CA GLN A 12 -27.86 -11.96 -23.16
C GLN A 12 -26.35 -11.94 -23.30
N ASP A 13 -25.77 -13.10 -23.61
CA ASP A 13 -24.39 -13.21 -24.05
C ASP A 13 -24.27 -12.46 -25.39
N ASP A 14 -23.81 -11.21 -25.33
CA ASP A 14 -23.33 -10.51 -26.52
C ASP A 14 -22.07 -11.22 -27.02
N ALA A 15 -22.28 -12.06 -28.02
CA ALA A 15 -21.25 -12.79 -28.73
C ALA A 15 -20.48 -11.82 -29.65
N SER A 16 -19.52 -11.09 -29.09
CA SER A 16 -18.40 -10.51 -29.87
C SER A 16 -17.29 -9.95 -28.98
N SER A 17 -16.35 -10.81 -28.57
CA SER A 17 -14.92 -10.48 -28.43
C SER A 17 -14.10 -11.74 -28.12
N PRO A 18 -13.09 -12.10 -28.93
CA PRO A 18 -12.23 -13.22 -28.62
C PRO A 18 -11.21 -12.82 -27.54
N ASN A 19 -11.16 -13.64 -26.49
CA ASN A 19 -9.98 -13.93 -25.67
C ASN A 19 -9.60 -12.93 -24.56
N HIS A 20 -10.42 -12.82 -23.51
CA HIS A 20 -9.93 -12.61 -22.13
C HIS A 20 -10.73 -13.53 -21.20
N PRO A 21 -10.11 -14.43 -20.40
CA PRO A 21 -10.86 -15.12 -19.35
C PRO A 21 -11.42 -14.05 -18.40
N PRO A 22 -12.68 -14.18 -17.94
CA PRO A 22 -13.23 -13.24 -16.97
C PRO A 22 -12.41 -13.35 -15.68
N ARG A 23 -11.50 -12.41 -15.47
CA ARG A 23 -10.83 -12.23 -14.18
C ARG A 23 -11.95 -11.94 -13.18
N GLY A 24 -12.15 -12.86 -12.24
CA GLY A 24 -13.20 -12.72 -11.24
C GLY A 24 -13.04 -11.40 -10.50
N GLN A 25 -14.13 -10.67 -10.32
CA GLN A 25 -14.20 -9.37 -9.61
C GLN A 25 -13.78 -9.45 -8.11
N PHE A 26 -13.26 -10.59 -7.67
CA PHE A 26 -12.88 -10.87 -6.28
C PHE A 26 -11.41 -11.23 -6.11
N ASP A 27 -10.59 -11.21 -7.17
CA ASP A 27 -9.24 -11.79 -7.13
C ASP A 27 -8.17 -10.90 -6.46
N VAL A 28 -8.54 -9.75 -5.88
CA VAL A 28 -7.58 -8.91 -5.14
C VAL A 28 -8.23 -8.18 -3.97
N ALA A 29 -8.89 -8.89 -3.05
CA ALA A 29 -9.18 -8.32 -1.73
C ALA A 29 -7.84 -8.10 -0.99
N ARG A 30 -7.21 -6.93 -1.17
CA ARG A 30 -6.01 -6.54 -0.42
C ARG A 30 -6.42 -6.30 1.02
N VAL A 31 -6.03 -7.19 1.92
CA VAL A 31 -6.23 -7.03 3.36
C VAL A 31 -5.50 -5.75 3.79
N GLU A 32 -6.18 -4.82 4.46
CA GLU A 32 -5.51 -3.65 5.01
C GLU A 32 -4.44 -4.13 6.01
N PRO A 33 -3.15 -3.85 5.75
CA PRO A 33 -2.04 -4.39 6.55
C PRO A 33 -2.07 -3.87 7.99
N ALA A 34 -2.71 -2.72 8.21
CA ALA A 34 -3.00 -2.17 9.52
C ALA A 34 -4.43 -2.49 9.97
N GLY A 35 -4.81 -3.76 9.85
CA GLY A 35 -6.15 -4.26 10.18
C GLY A 35 -6.45 -4.31 11.69
N ALA A 36 -7.48 -5.10 12.04
CA ALA A 36 -8.03 -5.18 13.40
C ALA A 36 -6.98 -5.37 14.52
N ARG A 37 -5.90 -6.12 14.26
CA ARG A 37 -4.84 -6.40 15.24
C ARG A 37 -4.10 -5.14 15.72
N ALA A 38 -3.82 -4.20 14.82
CA ALA A 38 -3.17 -2.94 15.19
C ALA A 38 -4.15 -2.01 15.93
N ASN A 39 -5.43 -2.00 15.52
CA ASN A 39 -6.45 -1.18 16.18
C ASN A 39 -6.77 -1.64 17.61
N LEU A 40 -6.62 -2.94 17.92
CA LEU A 40 -6.79 -3.46 19.27
C LEU A 40 -5.79 -2.86 20.28
N LEU A 41 -4.62 -2.40 19.83
CA LEU A 41 -3.61 -1.81 20.72
C LEU A 41 -3.96 -0.40 21.23
N PHE A 42 -5.03 0.22 20.73
CA PHE A 42 -5.58 1.44 21.33
C PHE A 42 -6.41 1.15 22.58
N LEU A 43 -6.93 -0.07 22.75
CA LEU A 43 -7.81 -0.42 23.88
C LEU A 43 -7.11 -0.29 25.24
N PRO A 44 -5.86 -0.77 25.44
CA PRO A 44 -5.15 -0.61 26.70
C PRO A 44 -4.98 0.86 27.10
N ALA A 45 -4.71 1.75 26.13
CA ALA A 45 -4.57 3.19 26.40
C ALA A 45 -5.90 3.79 26.90
N VAL A 46 -7.01 3.47 26.23
CA VAL A 46 -8.34 3.93 26.63
C VAL A 46 -8.70 3.41 28.02
N ALA A 47 -8.51 2.11 28.28
CA ALA A 47 -8.77 1.51 29.58
C ALA A 47 -7.94 2.18 30.68
N LEU A 48 -6.66 2.45 30.41
CA LEU A 48 -5.76 3.10 31.36
C LEU A 48 -6.21 4.53 31.72
N VAL A 49 -6.69 5.32 30.75
CA VAL A 49 -7.25 6.65 31.04
C VAL A 49 -8.42 6.54 32.01
N PHE A 50 -9.40 5.69 31.73
CA PHE A 50 -10.57 5.51 32.60
C PHE A 50 -10.20 5.01 33.99
N LEU A 51 -9.26 4.07 34.07
CA LEU A 51 -8.76 3.54 35.34
C LEU A 51 -7.94 4.56 36.14
N SER A 52 -7.51 5.67 35.55
CA SER A 52 -6.69 6.69 36.22
C SER A 52 -7.47 7.92 36.68
N LEU A 53 -8.76 8.04 36.32
CA LEU A 53 -9.58 9.23 36.62
C LEU A 53 -9.76 9.50 38.12
N ASN A 54 -9.69 8.46 38.95
CA ASN A 54 -9.99 8.55 40.38
C ASN A 54 -8.75 8.42 41.29
N ASP A 55 -7.55 8.47 40.72
CA ASP A 55 -6.28 8.21 41.43
C ASP A 55 -5.64 9.47 42.04
N GLY A 56 -6.37 10.59 42.04
CA GLY A 56 -5.81 11.90 42.35
C GLY A 56 -4.85 12.42 41.27
N ALA A 57 -4.29 13.60 41.50
CA ALA A 57 -3.57 14.35 40.48
C ALA A 57 -2.31 13.64 39.95
N VAL A 58 -1.53 13.03 40.84
CA VAL A 58 -0.27 12.36 40.46
C VAL A 58 -0.55 11.06 39.69
N GLY A 59 -1.43 10.20 40.22
CA GLY A 59 -1.81 8.95 39.56
C GLY A 59 -2.46 9.19 38.19
N LEU A 60 -3.35 10.19 38.09
CA LEU A 60 -3.93 10.62 36.82
C LEU A 60 -2.86 11.09 35.84
N THR A 61 -1.89 11.91 36.28
CA THR A 61 -0.84 12.43 35.40
C THR A 61 0.02 11.29 34.84
N ILE A 62 0.45 10.36 35.69
CA ILE A 62 1.24 9.18 35.28
C ILE A 62 0.42 8.32 34.30
N GLY A 63 -0.85 8.06 34.62
CA GLY A 63 -1.77 7.30 33.78
C GLY A 63 -1.99 7.92 32.39
N LEU A 64 -2.15 9.24 32.32
CA LEU A 64 -2.30 9.97 31.05
C LEU A 64 -1.02 9.93 30.21
N ILE A 65 0.16 10.09 30.82
CA ILE A 65 1.44 9.98 30.11
C ILE A 65 1.61 8.55 29.57
N ALA A 66 1.33 7.53 30.38
CA ALA A 66 1.40 6.14 29.98
C ALA A 66 0.42 5.83 28.83
N ALA A 67 -0.83 6.29 28.93
CA ALA A 67 -1.81 6.15 27.86
C ALA A 67 -1.40 6.89 26.58
N GLY A 68 -0.78 8.07 26.70
CA GLY A 68 -0.22 8.83 25.58
C GLY A 68 0.89 8.05 24.87
N LEU A 69 1.82 7.44 25.62
CA LEU A 69 2.87 6.58 25.08
C LEU A 69 2.30 5.35 24.35
N LEU A 70 1.32 4.67 24.94
CA LEU A 70 0.65 3.52 24.32
C LEU A 70 -0.11 3.90 23.04
N THR A 71 -0.77 5.06 23.05
CA THR A 71 -1.48 5.58 21.86
C THR A 71 -0.50 5.93 20.75
N ALA A 72 0.62 6.60 21.08
CA ALA A 72 1.69 6.91 20.14
C ALA A 72 2.32 5.63 19.58
N ALA A 73 2.55 4.62 20.42
CA ALA A 73 3.03 3.31 19.99
C ALA A 73 2.09 2.65 18.98
N ALA A 74 0.79 2.62 19.27
CA ALA A 74 -0.22 2.02 18.40
C ALA A 74 -0.31 2.74 17.04
N PHE A 75 -0.26 4.09 17.03
CA PHE A 75 -0.24 4.88 15.81
C PHE A 75 1.01 4.57 14.97
N LEU A 76 2.17 4.54 15.62
CA LEU A 76 3.44 4.28 14.94
C LEU A 76 3.53 2.86 14.37
N LEU A 77 2.99 1.87 15.09
CA LEU A 77 2.88 0.49 14.59
C LEU A 77 1.98 0.43 13.35
N ARG A 78 0.84 1.12 13.36
CA ARG A 78 -0.08 1.18 12.22
C ARG A 78 0.63 1.67 10.96
N GLU A 79 1.41 2.73 11.08
CA GLU A 79 2.24 3.25 9.98
C GLU A 79 3.39 2.30 9.60
N GLY A 80 4.01 1.65 10.58
CA GLY A 80 5.07 0.66 10.36
C GLY A 80 4.61 -0.53 9.53
N LEU A 81 3.44 -1.10 9.85
CA LEU A 81 2.83 -2.21 9.11
C LEU A 81 2.46 -1.79 7.67
N ARG A 82 1.96 -0.56 7.48
CA ARG A 82 1.71 -0.02 6.14
C ARG A 82 3.01 0.12 5.35
N ALA A 83 4.05 0.67 5.95
CA ALA A 83 5.35 0.84 5.30
C ALA A 83 5.99 -0.52 4.93
N GLU A 84 5.94 -1.49 5.82
CA GLU A 84 6.40 -2.86 5.54
C GLU A 84 5.59 -3.50 4.40
N SER A 85 4.26 -3.35 4.40
CA SER A 85 3.45 -3.90 3.31
C SER A 85 3.80 -3.31 1.94
N ALA A 86 4.08 -2.01 1.90
CA ALA A 86 4.50 -1.32 0.68
C ALA A 86 5.89 -1.77 0.22
N TYR A 87 6.82 -1.96 1.17
CA TYR A 87 8.14 -2.52 0.93
C TYR A 87 8.06 -3.96 0.39
N ASN A 88 7.20 -4.80 0.98
CA ASN A 88 7.06 -6.21 0.58
C ASN A 88 6.34 -6.38 -0.75
N ALA A 89 5.38 -5.51 -1.07
CA ALA A 89 4.65 -5.54 -2.34
C ALA A 89 5.54 -5.25 -3.56
N ARG A 90 6.66 -4.54 -3.36
CA ARG A 90 7.60 -4.18 -4.42
C ARG A 90 8.74 -5.19 -4.49
N ARG A 91 9.20 -5.52 -5.71
CA ARG A 91 10.42 -6.32 -5.91
C ARG A 91 11.67 -5.51 -5.59
N THR A 92 11.64 -4.21 -5.89
CA THR A 92 12.70 -3.23 -5.63
C THR A 92 12.18 -2.17 -4.66
N ALA A 93 12.83 -1.98 -3.51
CA ALA A 93 12.40 -1.01 -2.50
C ALA A 93 13.53 -0.60 -1.57
N ARG A 94 13.56 0.68 -1.19
CA ARG A 94 14.41 1.19 -0.10
C ARG A 94 13.83 0.81 1.25
N ARG A 95 14.71 0.54 2.22
CA ARG A 95 14.30 0.40 3.62
C ARG A 95 13.56 1.65 4.11
N PRO A 96 12.55 1.51 4.99
CA PRO A 96 11.93 2.67 5.64
C PRO A 96 12.97 3.56 6.32
N ALA A 97 12.84 4.88 6.16
CA ALA A 97 13.79 5.85 6.72
C ALA A 97 13.82 5.85 8.26
N PHE A 98 12.73 5.43 8.89
CA PHE A 98 12.59 5.37 10.35
C PHE A 98 12.01 4.00 10.77
N PRO A 99 12.64 3.26 11.71
CA PRO A 99 12.19 1.93 12.14
C PRO A 99 11.00 2.04 13.11
N ARG A 100 9.82 2.27 12.52
CA ARG A 100 8.56 2.55 13.22
C ARG A 100 8.14 1.43 14.19
N LYS A 101 8.24 0.16 13.81
CA LYS A 101 7.85 -1.00 14.65
C LYS A 101 8.79 -1.21 15.83
N ILE A 102 10.10 -0.97 15.65
CA ILE A 102 11.06 -1.00 16.76
C ILE A 102 10.71 0.09 17.78
N PHE A 103 10.51 1.32 17.31
CA PHE A 103 10.22 2.43 18.21
C PHE A 103 8.83 2.30 18.86
N SER A 104 7.86 1.70 18.15
CA SER A 104 6.56 1.33 18.73
C SER A 104 6.72 0.30 19.86
N SER A 105 7.58 -0.71 19.69
CA SER A 105 7.89 -1.68 20.75
C SER A 105 8.51 -1.01 21.98
N LEU A 106 9.43 -0.06 21.76
CA LEU A 106 10.04 0.73 22.83
C LEU A 106 9.00 1.58 23.58
N LEU A 107 8.15 2.31 22.84
CA LEU A 107 7.08 3.13 23.44
C LEU A 107 6.05 2.27 24.18
N THR A 108 5.74 1.07 23.67
CA THR A 108 4.88 0.11 24.37
C THR A 108 5.49 -0.31 25.69
N GLY A 109 6.79 -0.66 25.70
CA GLY A 109 7.48 -1.01 26.93
C GLY A 109 7.51 0.12 27.95
N LEU A 110 7.78 1.36 27.52
CA LEU A 110 7.73 2.52 28.40
C LEU A 110 6.32 2.82 28.92
N GLY A 111 5.31 2.73 28.05
CA GLY A 111 3.91 2.93 28.43
C GLY A 111 3.41 1.91 29.44
N VAL A 112 3.71 0.62 29.24
CA VAL A 112 3.36 -0.45 30.19
C VAL A 112 4.16 -0.33 31.48
N GLY A 113 5.46 -0.04 31.41
CA GLY A 113 6.28 0.17 32.60
C GLY A 113 5.78 1.33 33.45
N LEU A 114 5.41 2.45 32.83
CA LEU A 114 4.84 3.60 33.51
C LEU A 114 3.44 3.30 34.09
N ALA A 115 2.62 2.52 33.39
CA ALA A 115 1.33 2.06 33.90
C ALA A 115 1.50 1.14 35.13
N ALA A 116 2.50 0.27 35.13
CA ALA A 116 2.83 -0.58 36.27
C ALA A 116 3.40 0.25 37.45
N TYR A 117 4.23 1.26 37.16
CA TYR A 117 4.73 2.20 38.17
C TYR A 117 3.60 3.00 38.82
N ARG A 118 2.57 3.38 38.05
CA ARG A 118 1.36 4.00 38.61
C ARG A 118 0.72 3.11 39.68
N THR A 119 0.54 1.82 39.39
CA THR A 119 -0.08 0.89 40.36
C THR A 119 0.78 0.77 41.62
N GLU A 120 2.09 0.60 41.48
CA GLU A 120 3.02 0.56 42.62
C GLU A 120 2.96 1.86 43.45
N TYR A 121 2.91 3.01 42.78
CA TYR A 121 2.82 4.32 43.44
C TYR A 121 1.52 4.50 44.24
N LEU A 122 0.40 3.96 43.75
CA LEU A 122 -0.88 4.05 44.45
C LEU A 122 -0.96 3.13 45.68
N ASP A 123 -0.25 2.00 45.65
CA ASP A 123 -0.19 1.05 46.77
C ASP A 123 0.88 1.42 47.82
N ALA A 124 1.84 2.28 47.48
CA ALA A 124 2.92 2.68 48.37
C ALA A 124 2.46 3.70 49.44
N ALA A 125 2.88 3.49 50.70
CA ALA A 125 2.59 4.42 51.79
C ALA A 125 3.38 5.74 51.67
N ALA A 126 4.55 5.69 51.05
CA ALA A 126 5.34 6.85 50.67
C ALA A 126 5.96 6.65 49.28
N ALA A 127 6.12 7.74 48.51
CA ALA A 127 6.68 7.67 47.16
C ALA A 127 8.10 7.08 47.11
N SER A 128 8.86 7.16 48.20
CA SER A 128 10.20 6.59 48.34
C SER A 128 10.22 5.07 48.47
N GLU A 129 9.07 4.45 48.72
CA GLU A 129 8.94 2.99 48.88
C GLU A 129 8.56 2.28 47.57
N ALA A 130 8.17 3.04 46.54
CA ALA A 130 7.78 2.48 45.25
C ALA A 130 8.99 1.81 44.55
N SER A 131 8.89 0.50 44.33
CA SER A 131 9.94 -0.27 43.67
C SER A 131 9.90 -0.09 42.15
N LEU A 132 11.08 0.06 41.53
CA LEU A 132 11.20 0.11 40.07
C LEU A 132 11.31 -1.28 39.42
N ILE A 133 11.42 -2.36 40.22
CA ILE A 133 11.65 -3.71 39.70
C ILE A 133 10.46 -4.17 38.85
N ALA A 134 9.23 -4.11 39.37
CA ALA A 134 8.05 -4.53 38.64
C ALA A 134 7.81 -3.67 37.37
N PRO A 135 7.86 -2.33 37.42
CA PRO A 135 7.78 -1.47 36.23
C PRO A 135 8.77 -1.83 35.12
N ILE A 136 10.03 -2.07 35.48
CA ILE A 136 11.07 -2.44 34.51
C ILE A 136 10.77 -3.80 33.88
N LEU A 137 10.40 -4.80 34.69
CA LEU A 137 10.09 -6.15 34.20
C LEU A 137 8.86 -6.14 33.27
N PHE A 138 7.77 -5.50 33.67
CA PHE A 138 6.57 -5.40 32.84
C PHE A 138 6.84 -4.62 31.55
N GLY A 139 7.59 -3.52 31.63
CA GLY A 139 7.97 -2.74 30.45
C GLY A 139 8.83 -3.54 29.47
N LEU A 140 9.86 -4.25 29.96
CA LEU A 140 10.72 -5.10 29.14
C LEU A 140 9.92 -6.23 28.49
N MET A 141 9.10 -6.94 29.26
CA MET A 141 8.27 -8.04 28.74
C MET A 141 7.28 -7.53 27.70
N ALA A 142 6.63 -6.39 27.94
CA ALA A 142 5.71 -5.80 26.96
C ALA A 142 6.42 -5.39 25.67
N GLY A 143 7.61 -4.78 25.76
CA GLY A 143 8.41 -4.42 24.58
C GLY A 143 8.83 -5.65 23.77
N VAL A 144 9.32 -6.69 24.44
CA VAL A 144 9.72 -7.96 23.79
C VAL A 144 8.52 -8.65 23.14
N LEU A 145 7.40 -8.80 23.86
CA LEU A 145 6.19 -9.42 23.32
C LEU A 145 5.65 -8.61 22.12
N HIS A 146 5.71 -7.28 22.19
CA HIS A 146 5.32 -6.42 21.07
C HIS A 146 6.23 -6.68 19.85
N SER A 147 7.55 -6.66 20.02
CA SER A 147 8.49 -6.93 18.92
C SER A 147 8.31 -8.33 18.32
N VAL A 148 8.08 -9.36 19.15
CA VAL A 148 7.82 -10.72 18.67
C VAL A 148 6.49 -10.82 17.93
N SER A 149 5.45 -10.14 18.41
CA SER A 149 4.10 -10.21 17.84
C SER A 149 3.98 -9.51 16.47
N PHE A 150 4.71 -8.41 16.28
CA PHE A 150 4.59 -7.56 15.07
C PHE A 150 5.84 -7.57 14.18
N GLY A 151 6.92 -8.21 14.62
CA GLY A 151 8.19 -8.25 13.92
C GLY A 151 8.92 -6.92 13.89
N ILE A 152 10.08 -6.92 13.22
CA ILE A 152 10.97 -5.77 13.07
C ILE A 152 10.74 -5.12 11.69
N ASP A 153 10.99 -3.81 11.56
CA ASP A 153 10.97 -3.14 10.26
C ASP A 153 12.05 -3.69 9.31
N PRO A 154 11.82 -3.74 7.99
CA PRO A 154 12.88 -4.04 7.03
C PRO A 154 14.06 -3.07 7.18
N MET A 155 15.28 -3.59 7.38
CA MET A 155 16.48 -2.75 7.64
C MET A 155 17.46 -2.68 6.46
N THR A 156 17.18 -3.41 5.39
CA THR A 156 18.01 -3.50 4.19
C THR A 156 17.23 -3.07 2.96
N ASP A 157 17.95 -2.60 1.96
CA ASP A 157 17.36 -2.33 0.66
C ASP A 157 17.13 -3.65 -0.10
N LYS A 158 16.09 -3.69 -0.93
CA LYS A 158 15.70 -4.88 -1.69
C LYS A 158 15.86 -4.61 -3.19
N GLY A 159 16.52 -5.52 -3.91
CA GLY A 159 16.58 -5.51 -5.37
C GLY A 159 17.31 -4.30 -5.98
N MET A 160 18.21 -3.65 -5.23
CA MET A 160 18.98 -2.48 -5.69
C MET A 160 20.44 -2.82 -6.07
N GLU A 161 20.77 -4.10 -6.27
CA GLU A 161 22.12 -4.53 -6.66
C GLU A 161 22.32 -4.36 -8.17
N GLY A 162 23.32 -3.58 -8.59
CA GLY A 162 23.78 -3.52 -9.99
C GLY A 162 23.11 -2.51 -10.92
N ILE A 163 22.15 -1.70 -10.44
CA ILE A 163 21.51 -0.62 -11.23
C ILE A 163 21.87 0.74 -10.62
N ASP A 164 22.22 1.72 -11.46
CA ASP A 164 22.52 3.10 -11.05
C ASP A 164 21.38 3.66 -10.16
N THR A 165 21.68 3.87 -8.88
CA THR A 165 20.72 4.30 -7.85
C THR A 165 20.02 5.62 -8.21
N PHE A 166 20.65 6.44 -9.04
CA PHE A 166 20.04 7.67 -9.58
C PHE A 166 18.88 7.40 -10.55
N GLN A 167 18.95 6.33 -11.35
CA GLN A 167 17.88 5.94 -12.27
C GLN A 167 16.68 5.42 -11.50
N GLN A 168 16.91 4.54 -10.52
CA GLN A 168 15.86 4.02 -9.64
C GLN A 168 15.18 5.13 -8.84
N ASP A 169 15.95 6.08 -8.26
CA ASP A 169 15.38 7.23 -7.54
C ASP A 169 14.53 8.14 -8.41
N ARG A 170 14.84 8.19 -9.71
CA ARG A 170 14.02 8.95 -10.65
C ARG A 170 12.73 8.22 -10.98
N VAL A 171 12.77 6.90 -11.14
CA VAL A 171 11.57 6.08 -11.35
C VAL A 171 10.65 6.17 -10.15
N ALA A 172 11.16 5.94 -8.94
CA ALA A 172 10.37 5.94 -7.71
C ALA A 172 9.62 7.27 -7.52
N ARG A 173 10.29 8.41 -7.73
CA ARG A 173 9.65 9.74 -7.66
C ARG A 173 8.53 9.91 -8.69
N VAL A 174 8.77 9.52 -9.95
CA VAL A 174 7.76 9.64 -11.00
C VAL A 174 6.56 8.74 -10.75
N VAL A 175 6.77 7.54 -10.20
CA VAL A 175 5.69 6.62 -9.83
C VAL A 175 4.90 7.13 -8.62
N GLU A 176 5.56 7.74 -7.63
CA GLU A 176 4.90 8.38 -6.49
C GLU A 176 3.99 9.55 -6.91
N ASP A 177 4.48 10.41 -7.81
CA ASP A 177 3.67 11.49 -8.41
C ASP A 177 2.47 10.91 -9.19
N ALA A 178 2.68 9.80 -9.91
CA ALA A 178 1.64 9.11 -10.66
C ALA A 178 0.55 8.48 -9.77
N GLU A 179 0.94 7.81 -8.67
CA GLU A 179 -0.01 7.28 -7.66
C GLU A 179 -0.79 8.41 -6.98
N THR A 180 -0.16 9.57 -6.76
CA THR A 180 -0.86 10.76 -6.24
C THR A 180 -2.00 11.16 -7.17
N HIS A 181 -1.78 11.19 -8.49
CA HIS A 181 -2.84 11.45 -9.46
C HIS A 181 -3.96 10.40 -9.42
N LEU A 182 -3.65 9.10 -9.24
CA LEU A 182 -4.68 8.07 -9.08
C LEU A 182 -5.51 8.28 -7.81
N SER A 183 -4.88 8.66 -6.69
CA SER A 183 -5.60 8.98 -5.45
C SER A 183 -6.53 10.18 -5.64
N GLU A 184 -6.05 11.24 -6.29
CA GLU A 184 -6.88 12.42 -6.60
C GLU A 184 -8.07 12.08 -7.51
N MET A 185 -7.89 11.15 -8.46
CA MET A 185 -9.00 10.64 -9.28
C MET A 185 -10.05 9.92 -8.43
N THR A 186 -9.64 9.06 -7.50
CA THR A 186 -10.55 8.37 -6.56
C THR A 186 -11.35 9.36 -5.73
N ASP A 187 -10.71 10.42 -5.24
CA ASP A 187 -11.39 11.41 -4.39
C ASP A 187 -12.31 12.33 -5.20
N ALA A 188 -11.93 12.65 -6.44
CA ALA A 188 -12.78 13.41 -7.34
C ALA A 188 -14.02 12.61 -7.76
N ILE A 189 -13.87 11.35 -8.16
CA ILE A 189 -14.98 10.57 -8.73
C ILE A 189 -16.09 10.28 -7.71
N LYS A 190 -15.76 10.16 -6.41
CA LYS A 190 -16.76 10.02 -5.33
C LYS A 190 -17.82 11.12 -5.33
N ARG A 191 -17.49 12.32 -5.82
CA ARG A 191 -18.43 13.45 -5.91
C ARG A 191 -19.51 13.23 -6.97
N ALA A 192 -19.27 12.40 -7.97
CA ALA A 192 -20.27 12.01 -8.97
C ALA A 192 -21.39 11.14 -8.35
N GLY A 193 -21.08 10.39 -7.28
CA GLY A 193 -22.04 9.55 -6.55
C GLY A 193 -22.67 8.44 -7.39
N ASP A 194 -21.95 7.93 -8.39
CA ASP A 194 -22.37 6.83 -9.25
C ASP A 194 -21.38 5.68 -9.13
N ARG A 195 -21.84 4.57 -8.56
CA ARG A 195 -21.00 3.40 -8.27
C ARG A 195 -20.43 2.75 -9.54
N ARG A 196 -21.10 2.89 -10.69
CA ARG A 196 -20.63 2.27 -11.94
C ARG A 196 -19.39 2.99 -12.46
N ILE A 197 -19.40 4.32 -12.43
CA ILE A 197 -18.26 5.10 -12.90
C ILE A 197 -17.10 5.06 -11.90
N GLU A 198 -17.39 5.00 -10.60
CA GLU A 198 -16.38 4.75 -9.56
C GLU A 198 -15.64 3.43 -9.82
N ALA A 199 -16.36 2.33 -10.10
CA ALA A 199 -15.75 1.04 -10.42
C ALA A 199 -14.95 1.07 -11.75
N ARG A 200 -15.35 1.92 -12.71
CA ARG A 200 -14.59 2.10 -13.96
C ARG A 200 -13.25 2.81 -13.71
N VAL A 201 -13.26 3.84 -12.86
CA VAL A 201 -12.03 4.52 -12.43
C VAL A 201 -11.10 3.55 -11.68
N GLU A 202 -11.63 2.73 -10.78
CA GLU A 202 -10.83 1.73 -10.06
C GLU A 202 -10.16 0.74 -11.02
N ARG A 203 -10.89 0.24 -12.04
CA ARG A 203 -10.31 -0.65 -13.06
C ARG A 203 -9.21 0.00 -13.89
N PHE A 204 -9.39 1.28 -14.25
CA PHE A 204 -8.33 2.04 -14.90
C PHE A 204 -7.10 2.17 -13.99
N GLN A 205 -7.28 2.44 -12.69
CA GLN A 205 -6.17 2.52 -11.75
C GLN A 205 -5.40 1.21 -11.65
N ASP A 206 -6.08 0.07 -11.65
CA ASP A 206 -5.40 -1.23 -11.66
C ASP A 206 -4.56 -1.40 -12.92
N THR A 207 -5.09 -1.04 -14.08
CA THR A 207 -4.37 -1.06 -15.35
C THR A 207 -3.15 -0.12 -15.34
N ALA A 208 -3.27 1.05 -14.71
CA ALA A 208 -2.16 1.99 -14.55
C ALA A 208 -1.09 1.42 -13.60
N ARG A 209 -1.49 0.80 -12.49
CA ARG A 209 -0.57 0.16 -11.53
C ARG A 209 0.19 -1.02 -12.13
N ASP A 210 -0.38 -1.73 -13.10
CA ASP A 210 0.34 -2.75 -13.88
C ASP A 210 1.52 -2.13 -14.64
N LEU A 211 1.30 -0.96 -15.28
CA LEU A 211 2.36 -0.22 -15.95
C LEU A 211 3.41 0.28 -14.96
N PHE A 212 3.00 0.79 -13.79
CA PHE A 212 3.93 1.31 -12.78
C PHE A 212 4.88 0.21 -12.31
N ARG A 213 4.34 -0.97 -11.98
CA ARG A 213 5.13 -2.12 -11.56
C ARG A 213 6.12 -2.56 -12.64
N THR A 214 5.70 -2.56 -13.90
CA THR A 214 6.60 -2.91 -15.03
C THR A 214 7.79 -1.94 -15.12
N VAL A 215 7.55 -0.63 -14.98
CA VAL A 215 8.62 0.38 -15.01
C VAL A 215 9.49 0.37 -13.74
N GLU A 216 8.93 -0.02 -12.59
CA GLU A 216 9.71 -0.23 -11.36
C GLU A 216 10.62 -1.47 -11.44
N GLU A 217 10.19 -2.49 -12.19
CA GLU A 217 10.99 -3.70 -12.45
C GLU A 217 12.18 -3.42 -13.37
N ASP A 218 12.00 -2.57 -14.41
CA ASP A 218 13.09 -2.09 -15.26
C ASP A 218 13.14 -0.55 -15.38
N PRO A 219 14.07 0.11 -14.69
CA PRO A 219 14.22 1.57 -14.75
C PRO A 219 14.53 2.15 -16.14
N ARG A 220 15.03 1.33 -17.08
CA ARG A 220 15.32 1.74 -18.46
C ARG A 220 14.03 2.08 -19.22
N ASP A 221 12.92 1.43 -18.87
CA ASP A 221 11.62 1.62 -19.49
C ASP A 221 10.96 2.96 -19.20
N LEU A 222 11.44 3.67 -18.18
CA LEU A 222 10.91 4.98 -17.81
C LEU A 222 10.91 5.95 -19.00
N ALA A 223 11.93 5.91 -19.85
CA ALA A 223 12.01 6.80 -21.02
C ALA A 223 10.79 6.62 -21.93
N GLY A 224 10.38 5.38 -22.16
CA GLY A 224 9.26 5.06 -23.02
C GLY A 224 7.89 5.15 -22.33
N ALA A 225 7.82 4.99 -21.01
CA ALA A 225 6.59 5.09 -20.23
C ALA A 225 6.30 6.50 -19.67
N ARG A 226 7.29 7.41 -19.66
CA ARG A 226 7.19 8.75 -19.04
C ARG A 226 5.92 9.52 -19.42
N LYS A 227 5.52 9.50 -20.70
CA LYS A 227 4.33 10.23 -21.18
C LYS A 227 3.04 9.75 -20.51
N TYR A 228 2.95 8.45 -20.22
CA TYR A 228 1.81 7.82 -19.56
C TYR A 228 1.76 8.23 -18.07
N LEU A 229 2.88 8.09 -17.38
CA LEU A 229 3.03 8.41 -15.95
C LEU A 229 2.82 9.89 -15.61
N THR A 230 3.01 10.80 -16.58
CA THR A 230 2.95 12.24 -16.34
C THR A 230 1.78 12.89 -17.07
N VAL A 231 1.89 13.06 -18.38
CA VAL A 231 0.92 13.82 -19.19
C VAL A 231 -0.46 13.17 -19.20
N TYR A 232 -0.52 11.85 -19.43
CA TYR A 232 -1.81 11.16 -19.55
C TYR A 232 -2.51 11.01 -18.21
N LEU A 233 -1.80 10.68 -17.13
CA LEU A 233 -2.40 10.62 -15.80
C LEU A 233 -2.87 11.98 -15.30
N LYS A 234 -2.07 13.04 -15.49
CA LYS A 234 -2.50 14.39 -15.17
C LYS A 234 -3.76 14.77 -15.95
N GLY A 235 -3.80 14.47 -17.25
CA GLY A 235 -4.97 14.71 -18.09
C GLY A 235 -6.20 13.91 -17.64
N ALA A 236 -6.02 12.63 -17.30
CA ALA A 236 -7.08 11.78 -16.78
C ALA A 236 -7.65 12.30 -15.45
N ARG A 237 -6.77 12.73 -14.53
CA ARG A 237 -7.13 13.38 -13.27
C ARG A 237 -7.93 14.65 -13.49
N ASP A 238 -7.46 15.53 -14.37
CA ASP A 238 -8.15 16.80 -14.66
C ASP A 238 -9.52 16.56 -15.34
N ALA A 239 -9.61 15.55 -16.22
CA ALA A 239 -10.87 15.14 -16.82
C ALA A 239 -11.84 14.56 -15.77
N THR A 240 -11.34 13.75 -14.83
CA THR A 240 -12.13 13.17 -13.74
C THR A 240 -12.74 14.24 -12.85
N VAL A 241 -11.94 15.26 -12.49
CA VAL A 241 -12.41 16.40 -11.68
C VAL A 241 -13.53 17.14 -12.40
N LYS A 242 -13.34 17.49 -13.67
CA LYS A 242 -14.34 18.21 -14.47
C LYS A 242 -15.61 17.39 -14.66
N PHE A 243 -15.47 16.11 -14.99
CA PHE A 243 -16.60 15.19 -15.12
C PHE A 243 -17.41 15.13 -13.82
N ALA A 244 -16.73 14.92 -12.67
CA ALA A 244 -17.39 14.83 -11.39
C ALA A 244 -18.15 16.13 -11.03
N ASP A 245 -17.58 17.30 -11.32
CA ASP A 245 -18.23 18.61 -11.09
C ASP A 245 -19.49 18.79 -11.94
N VAL A 246 -19.44 18.43 -13.23
CA VAL A 246 -20.58 18.54 -14.14
C VAL A 246 -21.65 17.54 -13.76
N TYR A 247 -21.29 16.26 -13.65
CA TYR A 247 -22.24 15.17 -13.43
C TYR A 247 -22.95 15.28 -12.07
N ALA A 248 -22.26 15.72 -11.01
CA ALA A 248 -22.88 15.95 -9.72
C ALA A 248 -23.99 17.00 -9.74
N ARG A 249 -23.88 18.00 -10.63
CA ARG A 249 -24.84 19.11 -10.75
C ARG A 249 -25.97 18.84 -11.74
N THR A 250 -25.65 18.23 -12.87
CA THR A 250 -26.58 18.14 -14.01
C THR A 250 -27.09 16.73 -14.28
N ARG A 251 -26.40 15.69 -13.79
CA ARG A 251 -26.64 14.28 -14.17
C ARG A 251 -26.65 14.09 -15.69
N ASP A 252 -25.78 14.81 -16.39
CA ASP A 252 -25.68 14.80 -17.84
C ASP A 252 -25.20 13.43 -18.36
N ALA A 253 -26.05 12.78 -19.16
CA ALA A 253 -25.76 11.48 -19.75
C ALA A 253 -24.64 11.53 -20.81
N GLN A 254 -24.51 12.64 -21.56
CA GLN A 254 -23.46 12.79 -22.55
C GLN A 254 -22.09 12.88 -21.88
N ALA A 255 -22.00 13.65 -20.78
CA ALA A 255 -20.77 13.76 -20.01
C ALA A 255 -20.32 12.40 -19.44
N LEU A 256 -21.27 11.55 -19.05
CA LEU A 256 -21.00 10.18 -18.60
C LEU A 256 -20.47 9.29 -19.72
N GLU A 257 -21.07 9.36 -20.91
CA GLU A 257 -20.65 8.60 -22.09
C GLU A 257 -19.24 9.01 -22.54
N ASP A 258 -18.99 10.31 -22.71
CA ASP A 258 -17.70 10.86 -23.13
C ASP A 258 -16.58 10.49 -22.14
N TYR A 259 -16.85 10.62 -20.84
CA TYR A 259 -15.88 10.25 -19.81
C TYR A 259 -15.64 8.74 -19.73
N SER A 260 -16.68 7.93 -19.93
CA SER A 260 -16.53 6.47 -19.99
C SER A 260 -15.66 6.08 -21.20
N SER A 261 -15.90 6.66 -22.38
CA SER A 261 -15.07 6.43 -23.57
C SER A 261 -13.61 6.82 -23.34
N LEU A 262 -13.36 7.94 -22.64
CA LEU A 262 -12.00 8.34 -22.27
C LEU A 262 -11.31 7.29 -21.39
N LEU A 263 -12.01 6.74 -20.40
CA LEU A 263 -11.45 5.68 -19.54
C LEU A 263 -11.14 4.41 -20.35
N ASP A 264 -12.01 4.04 -21.28
CA ASP A 264 -11.81 2.89 -22.16
C ASP A 264 -10.57 3.05 -23.04
N ASP A 265 -10.37 4.23 -23.62
CA ASP A 265 -9.19 4.56 -24.42
C ASP A 265 -7.93 4.54 -23.56
N LEU A 266 -7.98 5.12 -22.37
CA LEU A 266 -6.83 5.14 -21.44
C LEU A 266 -6.47 3.72 -21.00
N GLU A 267 -7.43 2.89 -20.60
CA GLU A 267 -7.20 1.49 -20.24
C GLU A 267 -6.49 0.74 -21.39
N GLN A 268 -7.01 0.85 -22.62
CA GLN A 268 -6.43 0.19 -23.78
C GLN A 268 -4.99 0.65 -24.05
N ASN A 269 -4.74 1.96 -24.01
CA ASN A 269 -3.43 2.52 -24.27
C ASN A 269 -2.41 2.13 -23.19
N PHE A 270 -2.78 2.15 -21.91
CA PHE A 270 -1.90 1.74 -20.81
C PHE A 270 -1.61 0.23 -20.86
N ALA A 271 -2.62 -0.59 -21.12
CA ALA A 271 -2.43 -2.04 -21.28
C ALA A 271 -1.57 -2.38 -22.51
N ALA A 272 -1.75 -1.67 -23.63
CA ALA A 272 -0.90 -1.83 -24.81
C ALA A 272 0.55 -1.42 -24.52
N ARG A 273 0.76 -0.31 -23.79
CA ARG A 273 2.09 0.15 -23.41
C ARG A 273 2.80 -0.87 -22.52
N THR A 274 2.10 -1.38 -21.51
CA THR A 274 2.63 -2.42 -20.60
C THR A 274 3.05 -3.67 -21.36
N ARG A 275 2.21 -4.17 -22.27
CA ARG A 275 2.54 -5.33 -23.11
C ARG A 275 3.76 -5.07 -24.00
N LYS A 276 3.92 -3.86 -24.53
CA LYS A 276 5.06 -3.52 -25.37
C LYS A 276 6.38 -3.59 -24.59
N LEU A 277 6.43 -3.02 -23.38
CA LEU A 277 7.62 -3.08 -22.52
C LEU A 277 8.04 -4.53 -22.25
N LEU A 278 7.08 -5.38 -21.84
CA LEU A 278 7.33 -6.80 -21.58
C LEU A 278 7.79 -7.61 -22.82
N LEU A 279 7.47 -7.16 -24.04
CA LEU A 279 7.92 -7.80 -25.27
C LEU A 279 9.34 -7.37 -25.65
N ASP A 280 9.66 -6.09 -25.44
CA ASP A 280 11.00 -5.55 -25.67
C ASP A 280 12.01 -6.29 -24.74
N ASP A 281 11.66 -6.51 -23.46
CA ASP A 281 12.48 -7.28 -22.51
C ASP A 281 12.78 -8.72 -22.95
N ARG A 282 11.76 -9.41 -23.49
CA ARG A 282 11.93 -10.79 -23.99
C ARG A 282 12.83 -10.86 -25.22
N SER A 283 12.77 -9.82 -26.05
CA SER A 283 13.60 -9.71 -27.24
C SER A 283 15.06 -9.51 -26.86
N ASP A 284 15.32 -8.61 -25.91
CA ASP A 284 16.66 -8.36 -25.36
C ASP A 284 17.28 -9.64 -24.76
N LEU A 285 16.53 -10.38 -23.94
CA LEU A 285 16.99 -11.65 -23.38
C LEU A 285 17.33 -12.69 -24.46
N THR A 286 16.51 -12.78 -25.51
CA THR A 286 16.74 -13.74 -26.61
C THR A 286 18.04 -13.40 -27.33
N VAL A 287 18.29 -12.12 -27.60
CA VAL A 287 19.53 -11.65 -28.22
C VAL A 287 20.74 -11.93 -27.32
N GLU A 288 20.63 -11.68 -26.01
CA GLU A 288 21.72 -11.98 -25.07
C GLU A 288 22.05 -13.48 -24.99
N ILE A 289 21.02 -14.36 -24.99
CA ILE A 289 21.20 -15.81 -25.05
C ILE A 289 21.92 -16.22 -26.34
N ASP A 290 21.53 -15.66 -27.49
CA ASP A 290 22.14 -15.99 -28.77
C ASP A 290 23.59 -15.51 -28.84
N VAL A 291 23.89 -14.31 -28.33
CA VAL A 291 25.27 -13.80 -28.22
C VAL A 291 26.12 -14.67 -27.28
N LEU A 292 25.57 -15.11 -26.15
CA LEU A 292 26.27 -16.01 -25.23
C LEU A 292 26.54 -17.37 -25.88
N ARG A 293 25.58 -17.93 -26.62
CA ARG A 293 25.78 -19.17 -27.39
C ARG A 293 26.88 -19.02 -28.43
N GLU A 294 26.90 -17.90 -29.15
CA GLU A 294 27.93 -17.62 -30.15
C GLU A 294 29.32 -17.48 -29.50
N ARG A 295 29.42 -16.82 -28.34
CA ARG A 295 30.67 -16.73 -27.57
C ARG A 295 31.13 -18.10 -27.06
N LEU A 296 30.23 -18.88 -26.46
CA LEU A 296 30.55 -20.23 -25.96
C LEU A 296 31.00 -21.17 -27.08
N GLN A 297 30.37 -21.07 -28.26
CA GLN A 297 30.79 -21.81 -29.46
C GLN A 297 32.18 -21.39 -29.94
N ARG A 298 32.51 -20.10 -29.90
CA ARG A 298 33.85 -19.59 -30.25
C ARG A 298 34.93 -19.97 -29.24
N GLU A 299 34.57 -20.06 -27.96
CA GLU A 299 35.47 -20.44 -26.86
C GLU A 299 35.60 -21.97 -26.69
N GLY A 300 34.88 -22.75 -27.51
CA GLY A 300 35.03 -24.22 -27.56
C GLY A 300 34.43 -24.97 -26.37
N VAL A 301 33.64 -24.31 -25.53
CA VAL A 301 33.00 -24.92 -24.36
C VAL A 301 31.76 -25.68 -24.82
N ARG A 302 31.87 -27.02 -24.92
CA ARG A 302 30.70 -27.89 -25.09
C ARG A 302 30.07 -28.10 -23.71
N LEU A 303 28.81 -27.70 -23.59
CA LEU A 303 27.97 -28.05 -22.45
C LEU A 303 27.60 -29.53 -22.64
N ASP A 304 28.27 -30.42 -21.90
CA ASP A 304 27.84 -31.81 -21.73
C ASP A 304 26.59 -31.90 -20.83
#